data_AF-A0A0Q4CMX4-F1
#
_entry.id   AF-A0A0Q4CMX4-F1
#
_cell.length_a   1.000
_cell.length_b   1.000
_cell.length_c   1.000
_cell.angle_alpha   90.00
_cell.angle_beta   90.00
_cell.angle_gamma   90.00
#
_symmetry.space_group_name_H-M   'P 1'
#
loop_
_entity.id
_entity.type
_entity.pdbx_description
1 polymer ?
#
loop_
_entity_poly.entity_id
_entity_poly.type
_entity_poly.pdbx_seq_one_letter_code
_entity_poly.pdbx_strand_id
1 'polypeptide(L)'
;MIPMIAVLLAAAMPLTPAAPIKPAATGMSPLRMDVAGVRLGMPIEHARTALTAANYTCKPFGNEADFAARVAAEVKDRTRARGPVPYTTGTMQIDCTGPNGEGLTIHFAQVQSGSIVDDFSLRIDGRTVDLPALRRQLAAKYGRPMVGTELRGSWCDAGYRCGESIVFSEGPTVIIDTSDAVMINATRGTRAEKADDAAVMATADRLVPKKARAAF
;
A
#
# COMPACT_ATOMS: atom_id res chain seq x y z
N MET A 1 10.46 83.65 29.89
CA MET A 1 11.19 82.48 29.35
C MET A 1 10.43 81.24 29.79
N ILE A 2 9.76 80.55 28.86
CA ILE A 2 8.87 79.42 29.11
C ILE A 2 9.47 78.20 28.40
N PRO A 3 9.79 77.08 29.06
CA PRO A 3 10.13 75.85 28.36
C PRO A 3 8.89 74.98 28.10
N MET A 4 8.79 74.53 26.85
CA MET A 4 7.80 73.60 26.28
C MET A 4 7.85 72.22 26.92
N ILE A 5 6.67 71.67 27.20
CA ILE A 5 6.46 70.26 27.55
C ILE A 5 6.35 69.46 26.25
N ALA A 6 7.23 68.49 26.05
CA ALA A 6 7.17 67.54 24.94
C ALA A 6 6.37 66.29 25.39
N VAL A 7 5.22 66.06 24.76
CA VAL A 7 4.39 64.86 24.93
C VAL A 7 4.86 63.81 23.92
N LEU A 8 5.36 62.67 24.40
CA LEU A 8 5.68 61.49 23.59
C LEU A 8 4.42 60.63 23.44
N LEU A 9 3.86 60.58 22.22
CA LEU A 9 2.85 59.58 21.85
C LEU A 9 3.54 58.25 21.52
N ALA A 10 3.34 57.24 22.38
CA ALA A 10 3.69 55.87 22.08
C ALA A 10 2.65 55.26 21.13
N ALA A 11 3.04 54.97 19.89
CA ALA A 11 2.22 54.24 18.94
C ALA A 11 2.18 52.76 19.32
N ALA A 12 1.03 52.28 19.81
CA ALA A 12 0.78 50.86 20.00
C ALA A 12 0.66 50.18 18.62
N MET A 13 1.61 49.33 18.26
CA MET A 13 1.51 48.50 17.06
C MET A 13 0.43 47.43 17.27
N PRO A 14 -0.51 47.26 16.33
CA PRO A 14 -1.49 46.19 16.39
C PRO A 14 -0.79 44.83 16.22
N LEU A 15 -0.92 43.95 17.21
CA LEU A 15 -0.53 42.56 17.07
C LEU A 15 -1.44 41.90 16.04
N THR A 16 -0.88 41.59 14.88
CA THR A 16 -1.51 40.73 13.88
C THR A 16 -1.73 39.34 14.51
N PRO A 17 -2.96 38.82 14.60
CA PRO A 17 -3.19 37.47 15.08
C PRO A 17 -2.47 36.49 14.14
N ALA A 18 -1.69 35.58 14.75
CA ALA A 18 -1.03 34.51 14.02
C ALA A 18 -2.07 33.75 13.18
N ALA A 19 -1.79 33.61 11.88
CA ALA A 19 -2.63 32.82 11.01
C ALA A 19 -2.79 31.40 11.58
N PRO A 20 -4.00 30.79 11.53
CA PRO A 20 -4.17 29.41 11.95
C PRO A 20 -3.19 28.54 11.17
N ILE A 21 -2.35 27.81 11.91
CA ILE A 21 -1.41 26.83 11.35
C ILE A 21 -2.25 25.82 10.59
N LYS A 22 -2.24 25.92 9.25
CA LYS A 22 -2.89 24.94 8.38
C LYS A 22 -2.25 23.58 8.71
N PRO A 23 -3.03 22.54 9.08
CA PRO A 23 -2.46 21.21 9.25
C PRO A 23 -1.66 20.86 8.00
N ALA A 24 -0.43 20.37 8.18
CA ALA A 24 0.39 19.90 7.07
C ALA A 24 -0.46 18.93 6.23
N ALA A 25 -0.44 19.10 4.91
CA ALA A 25 -1.22 18.24 4.02
C ALA A 25 -0.91 16.78 4.34
N THR A 26 -1.94 16.03 4.71
CA THR A 26 -1.85 14.59 4.98
C THR A 26 -1.19 13.91 3.78
N GLY A 27 -0.19 13.06 4.04
CA GLY A 27 0.63 12.41 3.01
C GLY A 27 -0.19 11.67 1.94
N MET A 28 0.47 11.31 0.83
CA MET A 28 -0.18 10.58 -0.27
C MET A 28 -0.83 9.28 0.22
N SER A 29 -2.05 9.00 -0.25
CA SER A 29 -2.72 7.72 0.00
C SER A 29 -1.87 6.56 -0.53
N PRO A 30 -1.67 5.47 0.23
CA PRO A 30 -0.91 4.29 -0.20
C PRO A 30 -1.37 3.68 -1.52
N LEU A 31 -2.67 3.71 -1.81
CA LEU A 31 -3.21 3.21 -3.09
C LEU A 31 -2.76 4.05 -4.30
N ARG A 32 -2.28 5.27 -4.07
CA ARG A 32 -1.76 6.16 -5.11
C ARG A 32 -0.24 6.15 -5.21
N MET A 33 0.45 5.61 -4.21
CA MET A 33 1.92 5.51 -4.20
C MET A 33 2.35 4.40 -5.15
N ASP A 34 3.31 4.71 -6.03
CA ASP A 34 3.85 3.77 -7.01
C ASP A 34 5.35 3.54 -6.83
N VAL A 35 5.81 2.31 -7.07
CA VAL A 35 7.24 2.00 -7.25
C VAL A 35 7.42 1.45 -8.65
N ALA A 36 8.26 2.09 -9.47
CA ALA A 36 8.41 1.74 -10.88
C ALA A 36 7.06 1.68 -11.63
N GLY A 37 6.10 2.54 -11.26
CA GLY A 37 4.73 2.55 -11.80
C GLY A 37 3.78 1.50 -11.22
N VAL A 38 4.25 0.54 -10.43
CA VAL A 38 3.42 -0.49 -9.77
C VAL A 38 2.75 0.09 -8.53
N ARG A 39 1.44 -0.16 -8.37
CA ARG A 39 0.62 0.33 -7.26
C ARG A 39 -0.23 -0.79 -6.66
N LEU A 40 -0.60 -0.65 -5.40
CA LEU A 40 -1.56 -1.53 -4.74
C LEU A 40 -2.90 -1.55 -5.50
N GLY A 41 -3.48 -2.76 -5.66
CA GLY A 41 -4.74 -2.98 -6.38
C GLY A 41 -4.63 -2.88 -7.90
N MET A 42 -3.43 -2.64 -8.46
CA MET A 42 -3.22 -2.62 -9.91
C MET A 42 -3.39 -4.03 -10.51
N PRO A 43 -4.07 -4.20 -11.66
CA PRO A 43 -4.11 -5.48 -12.37
C PRO A 43 -2.72 -5.96 -12.79
N ILE A 44 -2.49 -7.28 -12.76
CA ILE A 44 -1.18 -7.88 -13.07
C ILE A 44 -0.61 -7.45 -14.43
N GLU A 45 -1.44 -7.35 -15.47
CA GLU A 45 -1.00 -6.95 -16.82
C GLU A 45 -0.53 -5.48 -16.85
N HIS A 46 -1.16 -4.62 -16.06
CA HIS A 46 -0.72 -3.22 -15.92
C HIS A 46 0.58 -3.14 -15.13
N ALA A 47 0.75 -3.96 -14.09
CA ALA A 47 1.99 -4.03 -13.33
C ALA A 47 3.15 -4.51 -14.21
N ARG A 48 2.95 -5.58 -15.01
CA ARG A 48 3.94 -6.07 -15.98
C ARG A 48 4.34 -5.00 -16.98
N THR A 49 3.36 -4.30 -17.54
CA THR A 49 3.62 -3.20 -18.49
C THR A 49 4.44 -2.07 -17.85
N ALA A 50 4.10 -1.68 -16.62
CA ALA A 50 4.83 -0.65 -15.88
C ALA A 50 6.29 -1.08 -15.61
N LEU A 51 6.49 -2.33 -15.19
CA LEU A 51 7.82 -2.90 -14.91
C LEU A 51 8.68 -2.97 -16.18
N THR A 52 8.11 -3.40 -17.30
CA THR A 52 8.82 -3.39 -18.59
C THR A 52 9.20 -1.96 -19.00
N ALA A 53 8.29 -0.99 -18.85
CA ALA A 53 8.58 0.41 -19.14
C ALA A 53 9.68 1.00 -18.22
N ALA A 54 9.81 0.47 -17.00
CA ALA A 54 10.87 0.81 -16.06
C ALA A 54 12.16 -0.01 -16.23
N ASN A 55 12.27 -0.84 -17.26
CA ASN A 55 13.40 -1.74 -17.53
C ASN A 55 13.68 -2.79 -16.43
N TYR A 56 12.64 -3.25 -15.73
CA TYR A 56 12.76 -4.37 -14.79
C TYR A 56 12.71 -5.70 -15.53
N THR A 57 13.58 -6.63 -15.12
CA THR A 57 13.52 -8.04 -15.55
C THR A 57 12.82 -8.85 -14.48
N CYS A 58 11.68 -9.47 -14.82
CA CYS A 58 10.85 -10.18 -13.85
C CYS A 58 10.73 -11.67 -14.16
N LYS A 59 10.63 -12.49 -13.11
CA LYS A 59 10.35 -13.92 -13.18
C LYS A 59 9.14 -14.25 -12.31
N PRO A 60 8.16 -15.01 -12.83
CA PRO A 60 7.07 -15.50 -11.99
C PRO A 60 7.59 -16.51 -10.98
N PHE A 61 7.01 -16.50 -9.79
CA PHE A 61 7.31 -17.44 -8.72
C PHE A 61 6.02 -18.02 -8.15
N GLY A 62 5.92 -19.34 -8.16
CA GLY A 62 4.76 -20.07 -7.65
C GLY A 62 3.48 -19.89 -8.46
N ASN A 63 2.47 -20.66 -8.08
CA ASN A 63 1.10 -20.53 -8.57
C ASN A 63 0.15 -20.62 -7.37
N GLU A 64 -1.00 -19.99 -7.48
CA GLU A 64 -2.07 -20.05 -6.49
C GLU A 64 -3.44 -20.26 -7.15
N ALA A 65 -4.43 -20.62 -6.34
CA ALA A 65 -5.79 -20.84 -6.82
C ALA A 65 -6.38 -19.51 -7.30
N ASP A 66 -6.75 -19.42 -8.58
CA ASP A 66 -7.50 -18.29 -9.08
C ASP A 66 -8.88 -18.20 -8.41
N PHE A 67 -9.58 -17.08 -8.61
CA PHE A 67 -10.87 -16.85 -7.97
C PHE A 67 -11.89 -17.99 -8.24
N ALA A 68 -11.93 -18.50 -9.48
CA ALA A 68 -12.84 -19.58 -9.85
C ALA A 68 -12.49 -20.91 -9.16
N ALA A 69 -11.20 -21.25 -9.08
CA ALA A 69 -10.70 -22.42 -8.36
C ALA A 69 -10.98 -22.31 -6.85
N ARG A 70 -10.84 -21.12 -6.25
CA ARG A 70 -11.19 -20.86 -4.85
C ARG A 70 -12.70 -21.07 -4.60
N VAL A 71 -13.55 -20.57 -5.48
CA VAL A 71 -15.02 -20.80 -5.41
C VAL A 71 -15.35 -22.28 -5.57
N ALA A 72 -14.71 -22.97 -6.53
CA ALA A 72 -14.93 -24.39 -6.76
C ALA A 72 -14.51 -25.26 -5.56
N ALA A 73 -13.39 -24.91 -4.90
CA ALA A 73 -12.95 -25.55 -3.67
C ALA A 73 -14.01 -25.40 -2.56
N GLU A 74 -14.49 -24.17 -2.32
CA GLU A 74 -15.53 -23.90 -1.31
C GLU A 74 -16.84 -24.64 -1.60
N VAL A 75 -17.28 -24.68 -2.86
CA VAL A 75 -18.48 -25.43 -3.27
C VAL A 75 -18.30 -26.94 -3.05
N LYS A 76 -17.13 -27.47 -3.39
CA LYS A 76 -16.80 -28.88 -3.17
C LYS A 76 -16.83 -29.22 -1.68
N ASP A 77 -16.25 -28.37 -0.84
CA ASP A 77 -16.21 -28.57 0.62
C ASP A 77 -17.62 -28.59 1.21
N ARG A 78 -18.51 -27.69 0.78
CA ARG A 78 -19.92 -27.65 1.21
C ARG A 78 -20.73 -28.86 0.78
N THR A 79 -20.49 -29.34 -0.44
CA THR A 79 -21.23 -30.47 -1.03
C THR A 79 -20.64 -31.83 -0.64
N ARG A 80 -19.44 -31.83 -0.04
CA ARG A 80 -18.62 -33.04 0.20
C ARG A 80 -18.38 -33.84 -1.08
N ALA A 81 -18.34 -33.16 -2.22
CA ALA A 81 -18.11 -33.79 -3.51
C ALA A 81 -16.68 -34.37 -3.56
N ARG A 82 -16.55 -35.56 -4.17
CA ARG A 82 -15.26 -36.23 -4.39
C ARG A 82 -14.67 -35.79 -5.74
N GLY A 83 -13.34 -35.81 -5.85
CA GLY A 83 -12.62 -35.46 -7.07
C GLY A 83 -11.66 -34.29 -6.89
N PRO A 84 -10.79 -33.99 -7.87
CA PRO A 84 -9.83 -32.89 -7.79
C PRO A 84 -10.52 -31.53 -7.87
N VAL A 85 -9.94 -30.52 -7.22
CA VAL A 85 -10.27 -29.10 -7.47
C VAL A 85 -9.53 -28.68 -8.76
N PRO A 86 -10.08 -27.77 -9.58
CA PRO A 86 -9.38 -27.25 -10.76
C PRO A 86 -7.95 -26.77 -10.44
N TYR A 87 -7.07 -26.90 -11.43
CA TYR A 87 -5.66 -26.50 -11.32
C TYR A 87 -5.51 -25.00 -10.99
N THR A 88 -4.48 -24.68 -10.22
CA THR A 88 -4.07 -23.31 -9.88
C THR A 88 -3.45 -22.63 -11.10
N THR A 89 -4.09 -21.59 -11.60
CA THR A 89 -3.63 -20.75 -12.72
C THR A 89 -3.25 -19.33 -12.29
N GLY A 90 -3.57 -18.96 -11.04
CA GLY A 90 -3.26 -17.65 -10.48
C GLY A 90 -1.75 -17.50 -10.32
N THR A 91 -1.22 -16.33 -10.70
CA THR A 91 0.17 -15.98 -10.40
C THR A 91 0.25 -15.51 -8.96
N MET A 92 1.02 -16.20 -8.13
CA MET A 92 1.21 -15.85 -6.71
C MET A 92 2.14 -14.64 -6.55
N GLN A 93 3.27 -14.66 -7.27
CA GLN A 93 4.35 -13.70 -7.08
C GLN A 93 5.09 -13.43 -8.40
N ILE A 94 5.66 -12.23 -8.51
CA ILE A 94 6.77 -11.95 -9.43
C ILE A 94 7.95 -11.38 -8.66
N ASP A 95 9.13 -11.87 -8.97
CA ASP A 95 10.40 -11.31 -8.51
C ASP A 95 11.08 -10.60 -9.65
N CYS A 96 11.43 -9.34 -9.42
CA CYS A 96 12.02 -8.48 -10.42
C CYS A 96 13.36 -7.92 -9.96
N THR A 97 14.25 -7.74 -10.93
CA THR A 97 15.51 -7.02 -10.76
C THR A 97 15.47 -5.77 -11.63
N GLY A 98 15.69 -4.62 -11.01
CA GLY A 98 15.73 -3.33 -11.66
C GLY A 98 17.10 -3.02 -12.29
N PRO A 99 17.18 -1.95 -13.08
CA PRO A 99 18.36 -1.60 -13.87
C PRO A 99 19.59 -1.25 -13.02
N ASN A 100 19.42 -0.88 -11.75
CA ASN A 100 20.53 -0.55 -10.83
C ASN A 100 20.81 -1.69 -9.83
N GLY A 101 20.27 -2.89 -10.09
CA GLY A 101 20.42 -4.06 -9.21
C GLY A 101 19.46 -4.07 -8.01
N GLU A 102 18.49 -3.17 -7.96
CA GLU A 102 17.44 -3.20 -6.95
C GLU A 102 16.51 -4.41 -7.12
N GLY A 103 16.07 -4.99 -6.01
CA GLY A 103 15.13 -6.11 -6.00
C GLY A 103 13.71 -5.62 -5.72
N LEU A 104 12.73 -6.10 -6.48
CA LEU A 104 11.31 -5.82 -6.26
C LEU A 104 10.53 -7.13 -6.29
N THR A 105 9.92 -7.49 -5.17
CA THR A 105 8.99 -8.64 -5.06
C THR A 105 7.57 -8.10 -5.00
N ILE A 106 6.67 -8.70 -5.76
CA ILE A 106 5.25 -8.31 -5.81
C ILE A 106 4.42 -9.58 -5.65
N HIS A 107 3.51 -9.56 -4.68
CA HIS A 107 2.51 -10.61 -4.52
C HIS A 107 1.17 -10.15 -5.08
N PHE A 108 0.38 -11.11 -5.53
CA PHE A 108 -0.94 -10.86 -6.09
C PHE A 108 -2.03 -11.50 -5.22
N ALA A 109 -3.20 -10.88 -5.24
CA ALA A 109 -4.42 -11.47 -4.74
C ALA A 109 -5.30 -11.88 -5.93
N GLN A 110 -5.93 -13.05 -5.81
CA GLN A 110 -6.88 -13.57 -6.79
C GLN A 110 -8.29 -13.09 -6.45
N VAL A 111 -8.68 -11.95 -7.01
CA VAL A 111 -10.00 -11.34 -6.81
C VAL A 111 -10.95 -11.67 -7.97
N GLN A 112 -12.22 -11.32 -7.83
CA GLN A 112 -13.25 -11.65 -8.83
C GLN A 112 -12.91 -11.10 -10.24
N SER A 113 -12.24 -9.96 -10.34
CA SER A 113 -11.80 -9.34 -11.59
C SER A 113 -10.47 -9.89 -12.14
N GLY A 114 -9.84 -10.86 -11.47
CA GLY A 114 -8.53 -11.41 -11.82
C GLY A 114 -7.43 -11.05 -10.81
N SER A 115 -6.18 -11.35 -11.14
CA SER A 115 -5.04 -11.08 -10.26
C SER A 115 -4.72 -9.58 -10.17
N ILE A 116 -4.61 -9.07 -8.95
CA ILE A 116 -4.23 -7.68 -8.66
C ILE A 116 -3.08 -7.63 -7.64
N VAL A 117 -2.29 -6.57 -7.66
CA VAL A 117 -1.18 -6.35 -6.72
C VAL A 117 -1.74 -6.24 -5.29
N ASP A 118 -1.34 -7.16 -4.42
CA ASP A 118 -1.76 -7.18 -3.03
C ASP A 118 -0.75 -6.52 -2.10
N ASP A 119 0.51 -6.87 -2.29
CA ASP A 119 1.63 -6.28 -1.57
C ASP A 119 2.88 -6.25 -2.47
N PHE A 120 3.81 -5.39 -2.12
CA PHE A 120 5.12 -5.35 -2.77
C PHE A 120 6.22 -4.90 -1.81
N SER A 121 7.44 -5.37 -2.07
CA SER A 121 8.65 -5.03 -1.35
C SER A 121 9.77 -4.65 -2.30
N LEU A 122 10.21 -3.40 -2.25
CA LEU A 122 11.42 -2.92 -2.92
C LEU A 122 12.59 -2.93 -1.93
N ARG A 123 13.74 -3.42 -2.38
CA ARG A 123 15.02 -3.32 -1.69
C ARG A 123 16.08 -2.72 -2.61
N ILE A 124 16.72 -1.64 -2.14
CA ILE A 124 17.93 -1.06 -2.75
C ILE A 124 19.05 -1.10 -1.71
N ASP A 125 20.23 -1.59 -2.10
CA ASP A 125 21.42 -1.54 -1.24
C ASP A 125 21.81 -0.07 -0.97
N GLY A 126 21.90 0.34 0.29
CA GLY A 126 22.25 1.72 0.66
C GLY A 126 23.65 2.13 0.17
N ARG A 127 24.53 1.16 -0.12
CA ARG A 127 25.88 1.42 -0.65
C ARG A 127 25.87 1.83 -2.13
N THR A 128 24.79 1.56 -2.85
CA THR A 128 24.70 1.87 -4.29
C THR A 128 23.93 3.16 -4.58
N VAL A 129 23.44 3.85 -3.55
CA VAL A 129 22.61 5.06 -3.70
C VAL A 129 23.04 6.20 -2.78
N ASP A 130 22.86 7.44 -3.24
CA ASP A 130 22.93 8.64 -2.39
C ASP A 130 21.63 8.74 -1.55
N LEU A 131 21.69 8.24 -0.32
CA LEU A 131 20.55 8.23 0.61
C LEU A 131 20.00 9.64 0.90
N PRO A 132 20.81 10.68 1.20
CA PRO A 132 20.31 12.05 1.33
C PRO A 132 19.54 12.56 0.09
N ALA A 133 20.07 12.35 -1.12
CA ALA A 133 19.38 12.76 -2.34
C ALA A 133 18.07 11.99 -2.54
N LEU A 134 18.08 10.67 -2.31
CA LEU A 134 16.90 9.84 -2.44
C LEU A 134 15.81 10.21 -1.43
N ARG A 135 16.16 10.49 -0.17
CA ARG A 135 15.20 10.96 0.85
C ARG A 135 14.47 12.22 0.40
N ARG A 136 15.19 13.18 -0.20
CA ARG A 136 14.56 14.40 -0.78
C ARG A 136 13.60 14.06 -1.93
N GLN A 137 13.97 13.11 -2.80
CA GLN A 137 13.09 12.66 -3.89
C GLN A 137 11.83 11.95 -3.36
N LEU A 138 11.97 11.09 -2.35
CA LEU A 138 10.86 10.40 -1.71
C LEU A 138 9.91 11.38 -1.02
N ALA A 139 10.45 12.35 -0.27
CA ALA A 139 9.66 13.41 0.35
C ALA A 139 8.96 14.29 -0.69
N ALA A 140 9.61 14.59 -1.81
CA ALA A 140 8.99 15.33 -2.91
C ALA A 140 7.90 14.53 -3.62
N LYS A 141 8.09 13.20 -3.79
CA LYS A 141 7.15 12.32 -4.50
C LYS A 141 5.92 11.97 -3.64
N TYR A 142 6.12 11.63 -2.37
CA TYR A 142 5.06 11.07 -1.50
C TYR A 142 4.61 12.00 -0.37
N GLY A 143 5.30 13.12 -0.19
CA GLY A 143 5.05 14.02 0.93
C GLY A 143 5.58 13.45 2.26
N ARG A 144 5.06 13.97 3.36
CA ARG A 144 5.45 13.56 4.71
C ARG A 144 4.70 12.29 5.14
N PRO A 145 5.34 11.38 5.88
CA PRO A 145 4.65 10.23 6.45
C PRO A 145 3.64 10.66 7.51
N MET A 146 2.62 9.83 7.73
CA MET A 146 1.62 10.05 8.78
C MET A 146 2.17 9.67 10.17
N VAL A 147 3.01 8.62 10.23
CA VAL A 147 3.69 8.17 11.45
C VAL A 147 5.17 7.96 11.15
N GLY A 148 6.03 8.29 12.12
CA GLY A 148 7.48 8.09 12.04
C GLY A 148 8.27 9.34 11.64
N THR A 149 9.43 9.12 11.04
CA THR A 149 10.41 10.14 10.65
C THR A 149 10.66 10.11 9.13
N GLU A 150 11.48 11.03 8.62
CA GLU A 150 11.94 10.97 7.23
C GLU A 150 12.85 9.77 6.94
N LEU A 151 13.51 9.23 7.97
CA LEU A 151 14.36 8.03 7.83
C LEU A 151 13.52 6.77 7.74
N ARG A 152 12.46 6.70 8.55
CA ARG A 152 11.52 5.59 8.59
C ARG A 152 10.13 6.12 8.84
N GLY A 153 9.28 6.03 7.82
CA GLY A 153 7.94 6.61 7.83
C GLY A 153 6.89 5.65 7.31
N SER A 154 5.66 5.80 7.80
CA SER A 154 4.48 5.05 7.37
C SER A 154 3.41 5.99 6.80
N TRP A 155 2.83 5.61 5.67
CA TRP A 155 1.67 6.21 5.04
C TRP A 155 0.51 5.22 5.13
N CYS A 156 -0.65 5.67 5.61
CA CYS A 156 -1.89 4.91 5.63
C CYS A 156 -3.07 5.83 5.29
N ASP A 157 -4.18 5.26 4.84
CA ASP A 157 -5.41 6.02 4.65
C ASP A 157 -6.07 6.40 5.98
N ALA A 158 -6.83 7.50 5.97
CA ALA A 158 -7.60 7.93 7.13
C ALA A 158 -8.58 6.82 7.58
N GLY A 159 -8.68 6.60 8.90
CA GLY A 159 -9.54 5.56 9.48
C GLY A 159 -8.86 4.21 9.70
N TYR A 160 -7.58 4.06 9.36
CA TYR A 160 -6.76 2.90 9.71
C TYR A 160 -5.70 3.27 10.74
N ARG A 161 -5.28 2.30 11.57
CA ARG A 161 -4.14 2.49 12.47
C ARG A 161 -2.85 2.38 11.65
N CYS A 162 -2.17 3.51 11.43
CA CYS A 162 -0.81 3.52 10.91
C CYS A 162 0.14 2.90 11.95
N GLY A 163 0.73 1.75 11.62
CA GLY A 163 1.77 1.12 12.43
C GLY A 163 3.16 1.28 11.84
N GLU A 164 4.18 0.86 12.61
CA GLU A 164 5.58 0.75 12.16
C GLU A 164 5.88 -0.58 11.45
N SER A 165 4.86 -1.44 11.27
CA SER A 165 4.93 -2.75 10.62
C SER A 165 3.73 -2.97 9.70
N ILE A 166 3.98 -3.56 8.52
CA ILE A 166 2.95 -3.89 7.53
C ILE A 166 2.10 -5.11 7.92
N VAL A 167 2.61 -5.99 8.78
CA VAL A 167 2.00 -7.32 9.07
C VAL A 167 0.61 -7.20 9.71
N PHE A 168 0.32 -6.08 10.38
CA PHE A 168 -0.95 -5.85 11.07
C PHE A 168 -1.73 -4.66 10.51
N SER A 169 -1.41 -4.24 9.28
CA SER A 169 -2.12 -3.17 8.62
C SER A 169 -3.56 -3.58 8.30
N GLU A 170 -4.53 -2.92 8.92
CA GLU A 170 -5.94 -3.14 8.63
C GLU A 170 -6.34 -2.67 7.23
N GLY A 171 -5.67 -1.65 6.70
CA GLY A 171 -5.94 -1.10 5.38
C GLY A 171 -4.66 -0.75 4.62
N PRO A 172 -4.79 -0.07 3.47
CA PRO A 172 -3.67 0.25 2.62
C PRO A 172 -2.57 0.97 3.39
N THR A 173 -1.36 0.45 3.33
CA THR A 173 -0.20 0.98 4.06
C THR A 173 1.05 0.91 3.19
N VAL A 174 1.88 1.96 3.21
CA VAL A 174 3.26 1.91 2.71
C VAL A 174 4.20 2.31 3.85
N ILE A 175 5.27 1.54 4.05
CA ILE A 175 6.36 1.84 4.98
C ILE A 175 7.64 2.01 4.16
N ILE A 176 8.32 3.12 4.38
CA ILE A 176 9.61 3.41 3.76
C ILE A 176 10.64 3.52 4.87
N ASP A 177 11.67 2.68 4.82
CA ASP A 177 12.85 2.75 5.68
C ASP A 177 14.07 3.04 4.79
N THR A 178 14.84 4.06 5.17
CA THR A 178 16.05 4.51 4.47
C THR A 178 17.26 4.58 5.42
N SER A 179 17.19 3.91 6.57
CA SER A 179 18.21 4.03 7.63
C SER A 179 19.57 3.49 7.16
N ASP A 180 19.61 2.24 6.72
CA ASP A 180 20.83 1.55 6.24
C ASP A 180 20.74 1.08 4.77
N ALA A 181 19.51 0.82 4.32
CA ALA A 181 19.15 0.42 2.97
C ALA A 181 17.81 1.07 2.65
N VAL A 182 17.42 1.07 1.38
CA VAL A 182 16.08 1.53 1.00
C VAL A 182 15.17 0.33 0.98
N MET A 183 14.21 0.31 1.89
CA MET A 183 13.14 -0.67 1.93
C MET A 183 11.82 0.05 1.75
N ILE A 184 11.05 -0.31 0.72
CA ILE A 184 9.67 0.16 0.54
C ILE A 184 8.77 -1.06 0.59
N ASN A 185 7.95 -1.17 1.62
CA ASN A 185 6.99 -2.25 1.80
C ASN A 185 5.58 -1.68 1.73
N ALA A 186 4.72 -2.26 0.92
CA ALA A 186 3.34 -1.82 0.75
C ALA A 186 2.38 -3.01 0.81
N THR A 187 1.18 -2.80 1.36
CA THR A 187 0.12 -3.82 1.41
C THR A 187 -1.27 -3.18 1.31
N ARG A 188 -2.24 -3.86 0.67
CA ARG A 188 -3.67 -3.47 0.73
C ARG A 188 -4.29 -3.66 2.13
N GLY A 189 -3.66 -4.47 2.97
CA GLY A 189 -4.06 -4.73 4.35
C GLY A 189 -5.13 -5.81 4.52
N THR A 190 -5.31 -6.27 5.75
CA THR A 190 -6.15 -7.43 6.10
C THR A 190 -7.64 -7.23 5.82
N ARG A 191 -8.13 -5.98 5.71
CA ARG A 191 -9.53 -5.73 5.32
C ARG A 191 -9.77 -6.05 3.85
N ALA A 192 -8.78 -5.83 2.98
CA ALA A 192 -8.89 -6.19 1.56
C ALA A 192 -8.91 -7.70 1.40
N GLU A 193 -8.00 -8.42 2.07
CA GLU A 193 -7.97 -9.88 2.13
C GLU A 193 -9.32 -10.46 2.58
N LYS A 194 -9.88 -9.97 3.70
CA LYS A 194 -11.21 -10.39 4.18
C LYS A 194 -12.33 -10.09 3.18
N ALA A 195 -12.25 -8.99 2.44
CA ALA A 195 -13.24 -8.66 1.42
C ALA A 195 -13.16 -9.61 0.22
N ASP A 196 -11.95 -10.00 -0.18
CA ASP A 196 -11.71 -10.95 -1.25
C ASP A 196 -12.23 -12.35 -0.86
N ASP A 197 -11.98 -12.79 0.37
CA ASP A 197 -12.54 -14.02 0.94
C ASP A 197 -14.07 -13.97 0.99
N ALA A 198 -14.64 -12.86 1.46
CA ALA A 198 -16.09 -12.68 1.50
C ALA A 198 -16.71 -12.75 0.09
N ALA A 199 -16.02 -12.26 -0.94
CA ALA A 199 -16.47 -12.37 -2.33
C ALA A 199 -16.47 -13.81 -2.83
N VAL A 200 -15.46 -14.61 -2.49
CA VAL A 200 -15.44 -16.06 -2.76
C VAL A 200 -16.63 -16.73 -2.08
N MET A 201 -16.82 -16.49 -0.78
CA MET A 201 -17.91 -17.08 0.00
C MET A 201 -19.28 -16.69 -0.52
N ALA A 202 -19.48 -15.41 -0.89
CA ALA A 202 -20.73 -14.92 -1.46
C ALA A 202 -21.01 -15.54 -2.84
N THR A 203 -19.99 -15.77 -3.65
CA THR A 203 -20.13 -16.45 -4.94
C THR A 203 -20.49 -17.93 -4.75
N ALA A 204 -19.83 -18.61 -3.81
CA ALA A 204 -20.19 -19.97 -3.43
C ALA A 204 -21.61 -20.07 -2.85
N ASP A 205 -22.05 -19.10 -2.04
CA ASP A 205 -23.42 -19.04 -1.49
C ASP A 205 -24.49 -18.98 -2.59
N ARG A 206 -24.21 -18.33 -3.73
CA ARG A 206 -25.12 -18.29 -4.88
C ARG A 206 -25.20 -19.62 -5.62
N LEU A 207 -24.11 -20.40 -5.64
CA LEU A 207 -24.06 -21.70 -6.32
C LEU A 207 -24.62 -22.82 -5.45
N VAL A 208 -24.26 -22.81 -4.17
CA VAL A 208 -24.71 -23.77 -3.16
C VAL A 208 -25.03 -22.98 -1.89
N PRO A 209 -26.31 -22.63 -1.70
CA PRO A 209 -26.75 -21.97 -0.48
C PRO A 209 -26.34 -22.77 0.74
N LYS A 210 -25.85 -22.10 1.78
CA LYS A 210 -25.58 -22.75 3.06
C LYS A 210 -26.86 -23.45 3.51
N LYS A 211 -26.76 -24.74 3.88
CA LYS A 211 -27.85 -25.38 4.62
C LYS A 211 -28.09 -24.53 5.85
N ALA A 212 -29.27 -23.92 5.97
CA ALA A 212 -29.67 -23.29 7.21
C ALA A 212 -29.44 -24.33 8.31
N ARG A 213 -28.64 -24.02 9.32
CA ARG A 213 -28.67 -24.81 10.55
C ARG A 213 -30.13 -24.77 10.98
N ALA A 214 -30.82 -25.91 10.90
CA ALA A 214 -32.14 -26.03 11.50
C ALA A 214 -31.96 -25.58 12.95
N ALA A 215 -32.76 -24.61 13.39
CA ALA A 215 -32.70 -24.05 14.74
C ALA A 215 -33.25 -25.02 15.80
N PHE A 216 -33.39 -26.30 15.44
CA PHE A 216 -33.97 -27.35 16.24
C PHE A 216 -32.89 -28.37 16.60
#